data_AF-A0A2N5TMD3-F1
#
_entry.id   AF-A0A2N5TMD3-F1
#
_cell.length_a   1.000
_cell.length_b   1.000
_cell.length_c   1.000
_cell.angle_alpha   90.00
_cell.angle_beta   90.00
_cell.angle_gamma   90.00
#
_symmetry.space_group_name_H-M   'P 1'
#
loop_
_entity.id
_entity.type
_entity.pdbx_description
1 polymer ?
#
loop_
_entity_poly.entity_id
_entity_poly.type
_entity_poly.pdbx_seq_one_letter_code
_entity_poly.pdbx_strand_id
1 'polypeptide(L)'
;MASNAGINTAPYFELYRRSSLGLALTDALDELIQSGHINPQLALTVLKQFDKSASQVLSSELRSKCTVKGHLSTYRLCDEVRITSLYLPQTILSKRRKL
;
A
#
# COMPACT_ATOMS: atom_id res chain seq x y z
N MET A 1 -23.36 -25.78 -18.67
CA MET A 1 -22.01 -26.28 -18.34
C MET A 1 -20.98 -25.25 -18.79
N ALA A 2 -19.89 -25.09 -18.00
CA ALA A 2 -18.83 -24.06 -18.02
C ALA A 2 -19.26 -22.67 -17.45
N SER A 3 -19.11 -22.37 -16.14
CA SER A 3 -17.91 -21.92 -15.39
C SER A 3 -17.53 -20.46 -15.73
N ASN A 4 -17.20 -19.52 -14.84
CA ASN A 4 -16.89 -19.53 -13.41
C ASN A 4 -16.84 -18.06 -12.90
N ALA A 5 -17.17 -17.84 -11.64
CA ALA A 5 -16.76 -16.75 -10.75
C ALA A 5 -16.58 -15.32 -11.34
N GLY A 6 -17.65 -14.52 -11.26
CA GLY A 6 -17.54 -13.06 -11.19
C GLY A 6 -16.94 -12.64 -9.85
N ILE A 7 -15.61 -12.65 -9.73
CA ILE A 7 -14.94 -11.98 -8.61
C ILE A 7 -14.91 -10.49 -8.98
N ASN A 8 -15.84 -9.72 -8.42
CA ASN A 8 -15.75 -8.27 -8.38
C ASN A 8 -14.55 -7.87 -7.50
N THR A 9 -13.33 -8.00 -8.01
CA THR A 9 -12.15 -7.40 -7.39
C THR A 9 -12.03 -5.98 -7.93
N ALA A 10 -12.54 -5.00 -7.19
CA ALA A 10 -11.97 -3.66 -7.33
C ALA A 10 -10.44 -3.82 -7.17
N PRO A 11 -9.62 -3.35 -8.11
CA PRO A 11 -8.17 -3.53 -8.01
C PRO A 11 -7.70 -2.84 -6.73
N TYR A 12 -7.11 -3.61 -5.82
CA TYR A 12 -6.47 -3.06 -4.63
C TYR A 12 -5.26 -2.23 -5.05
N PHE A 13 -4.97 -1.16 -4.30
CA PHE A 13 -3.90 -0.24 -4.67
C PHE A 13 -2.52 -0.90 -4.50
N GLU A 14 -1.77 -1.03 -5.59
CA GLU A 14 -0.37 -1.49 -5.56
C GLU A 14 0.59 -0.44 -4.97
N LEU A 15 0.09 0.77 -4.69
CA LEU A 15 0.86 1.86 -4.09
C LEU A 15 1.58 1.44 -2.80
N TYR A 16 0.95 0.58 -1.99
CA TYR A 16 1.50 0.12 -0.72
C TYR A 16 2.72 -0.80 -0.87
N ARG A 17 2.97 -1.37 -2.06
CA ARG A 17 4.17 -2.15 -2.32
C ARG A 17 5.45 -1.31 -2.25
N ARG A 18 5.34 0.01 -2.47
CA ARG A 18 6.47 0.96 -2.32
C ARG A 18 6.72 1.39 -0.88
N SER A 19 5.89 0.95 0.07
CA SER A 19 6.15 1.16 1.50
C SER A 19 7.35 0.33 1.95
N SER A 20 7.98 0.68 3.08
CA SER A 20 9.10 -0.10 3.63
C SER A 20 8.76 -1.58 3.83
N LEU A 21 7.51 -1.89 4.24
CA LEU A 21 7.04 -3.26 4.39
C LEU A 21 6.87 -3.96 3.05
N GLY A 22 6.31 -3.27 2.05
CA GLY A 22 6.13 -3.81 0.70
C GLY A 22 7.45 -4.06 -0.03
N LEU A 23 8.44 -3.18 0.16
CA LEU A 23 9.79 -3.36 -0.37
C LEU A 23 10.46 -4.60 0.24
N ALA A 24 10.45 -4.71 1.57
CA ALA A 24 11.02 -5.88 2.26
C ALA A 24 10.34 -7.19 1.81
N LEU A 25 9.02 -7.18 1.60
CA LEU A 25 8.30 -8.33 1.07
C LEU A 25 8.73 -8.67 -0.37
N THR A 26 8.89 -7.66 -1.23
CA THR A 26 9.29 -7.86 -2.62
C THR A 26 10.72 -8.39 -2.70
N ASP A 27 11.65 -7.82 -1.92
CA ASP A 27 13.04 -8.27 -1.85
C ASP A 27 13.13 -9.74 -1.39
N ALA A 28 12.37 -10.11 -0.35
CA ALA A 28 12.32 -11.49 0.14
C ALA A 28 11.71 -12.46 -0.90
N LEU A 29 10.68 -12.03 -1.62
CA LEU A 29 10.09 -12.83 -2.69
C LEU A 29 11.07 -13.01 -3.86
N ASP A 30 11.82 -11.97 -4.22
CA ASP A 30 12.83 -12.03 -5.28
C ASP A 30 13.98 -12.98 -4.91
N GLU A 31 14.44 -12.98 -3.66
CA GLU A 31 15.45 -13.94 -3.17
C GLU A 31 14.93 -15.39 -3.24
N LEU A 32 13.66 -15.62 -2.88
CA LEU A 32 13.01 -16.94 -2.97
C LEU A 32 12.80 -17.41 -4.41
N ILE A 33 12.62 -16.49 -5.35
CA ILE A 33 12.55 -16.80 -6.78
C ILE A 33 13.95 -17.13 -7.31
N GLN A 34 14.96 -16.32 -6.97
CA GLN A 34 16.35 -16.52 -7.42
C GLN A 34 16.95 -17.84 -6.92
N SER A 35 16.60 -18.25 -5.69
CA SER A 35 16.97 -19.55 -5.12
C SER A 35 16.16 -20.73 -5.68
N GLY A 36 15.13 -20.48 -6.49
CA GLY A 36 14.30 -21.51 -7.11
C GLY A 36 13.27 -22.16 -6.17
N HIS A 37 13.06 -21.61 -4.97
CA HIS A 37 12.10 -22.13 -4.00
C HIS A 37 10.64 -21.80 -4.36
N ILE A 38 10.40 -20.69 -5.06
CA ILE A 38 9.05 -20.20 -5.38
C ILE A 38 8.94 -19.84 -6.87
N ASN A 39 7.80 -20.15 -7.48
CA ASN A 39 7.47 -19.72 -8.84
C ASN A 39 7.06 -18.23 -8.85
N PRO A 40 7.52 -17.42 -9.83
CA PRO A 40 7.09 -16.02 -9.99
C PRO A 40 5.56 -15.79 -9.95
N GLN A 41 4.76 -16.74 -10.47
CA GLN A 41 3.30 -16.63 -10.43
C GLN A 41 2.73 -16.74 -9.01
N LEU A 42 3.37 -17.53 -8.15
CA LEU A 42 2.98 -17.64 -6.75
C LEU A 42 3.33 -16.36 -5.98
N ALA A 43 4.52 -15.80 -6.23
CA ALA A 43 4.91 -14.51 -5.64
C ALA A 43 3.94 -13.38 -6.00
N LEU A 44 3.49 -13.33 -7.26
CA LEU A 44 2.47 -12.35 -7.69
C LEU A 44 1.13 -12.53 -6.93
N THR A 45 0.77 -13.77 -6.60
CA THR A 45 -0.44 -14.05 -5.82
C THR A 45 -0.29 -13.58 -4.38
N VAL A 46 0.90 -13.74 -3.78
CA VAL A 46 1.22 -13.19 -2.45
C VAL A 46 1.13 -11.67 -2.44
N LEU A 47 1.67 -11.00 -3.47
CA LEU A 47 1.58 -9.55 -3.62
C LEU A 47 0.12 -9.06 -3.73
N LYS A 48 -0.73 -9.76 -4.48
CA LYS A 48 -2.17 -9.44 -4.54
C LYS A 48 -2.86 -9.57 -3.18
N GLN A 49 -2.50 -10.59 -2.41
CA GLN A 49 -3.02 -10.77 -1.06
C GLN A 49 -2.52 -9.68 -0.11
N PHE A 50 -1.27 -9.24 -0.27
CA PHE A 50 -0.71 -8.09 0.45
C PHE A 50 -1.52 -6.82 0.17
N ASP A 51 -1.78 -6.47 -1.10
CA ASP A 51 -2.53 -5.26 -1.47
C ASP A 51 -3.93 -5.22 -0.82
N LYS A 52 -4.60 -6.39 -0.78
CA LYS A 52 -5.89 -6.56 -0.10
C LYS A 52 -5.78 -6.33 1.40
N SER A 53 -4.84 -7.00 2.05
CA SER A 53 -4.66 -6.90 3.51
C SER A 53 -4.27 -5.49 3.96
N ALA A 54 -3.38 -4.81 3.22
CA ALA A 54 -2.97 -3.45 3.50
C ALA A 54 -4.16 -2.48 3.41
N SER A 55 -4.95 -2.57 2.34
CA SER A 55 -6.14 -1.73 2.16
C SER A 55 -7.16 -1.93 3.29
N GLN A 56 -7.37 -3.17 3.73
CA GLN A 56 -8.31 -3.50 4.80
C GLN A 56 -7.86 -2.97 6.17
N VAL A 57 -6.59 -3.18 6.54
CA VAL A 57 -6.05 -2.75 7.84
C VAL A 57 -6.03 -1.22 7.95
N LEU A 58 -5.59 -0.53 6.88
CA LEU A 58 -5.56 0.93 6.85
C LEU A 58 -6.97 1.54 6.94
N SER A 59 -7.98 0.89 6.39
CA SER A 59 -9.37 1.37 6.42
C SER A 59 -10.07 1.10 7.76
N SER A 60 -9.86 -0.08 8.36
CA SER A 60 -10.67 -0.54 9.50
C SER A 60 -9.98 -0.41 10.86
N GLU A 61 -8.66 -0.58 10.94
CA GLU A 61 -7.95 -0.68 12.21
C GLU A 61 -7.25 0.64 12.59
N LEU A 62 -6.81 1.43 11.61
CA LEU A 62 -6.13 2.69 11.87
C LEU A 62 -7.11 3.83 12.18
N ARG A 63 -7.13 4.24 13.47
CA ARG A 63 -7.89 5.42 13.93
C ARG A 63 -7.02 6.65 14.19
N SER A 64 -5.71 6.52 14.00
CA SER A 64 -4.74 7.58 14.23
C SER A 64 -4.91 8.69 13.19
N LYS A 65 -5.09 9.92 13.66
CA LYS A 65 -5.18 11.09 12.77
C LYS A 65 -3.86 11.85 12.78
N CYS A 66 -3.41 12.20 11.59
CA CYS A 66 -2.23 13.03 11.35
C CYS A 66 -2.67 14.31 10.64
N THR A 67 -2.13 15.46 11.05
CA THR A 67 -2.28 16.72 10.33
C THR A 67 -0.91 17.15 9.84
N VAL A 68 -0.77 17.31 8.53
CA VAL A 68 0.47 17.82 7.91
C VAL A 68 0.20 19.25 7.44
N LYS A 69 1.01 20.19 7.92
CA LYS A 69 0.99 21.59 7.49
C LYS A 69 2.30 21.89 6.77
N GLY A 70 2.30 22.75 5.76
CA GLY A 70 3.53 23.11 5.05
C GLY A 70 3.22 23.98 3.82
N HIS A 71 4.26 24.52 3.21
CA HIS A 71 4.11 25.29 1.98
C HIS A 71 4.01 24.36 0.78
N LEU A 72 2.96 24.49 -0.02
CA LEU A 72 2.81 23.69 -1.23
C LEU A 72 3.86 24.10 -2.26
N SER A 73 4.67 23.14 -2.70
CA SER A 73 5.66 23.35 -3.77
C SER A 73 5.14 22.85 -5.11
N THR A 74 4.55 21.66 -5.16
CA THR A 74 4.03 21.06 -6.40
C THR A 74 2.76 20.29 -6.13
N TYR A 75 1.75 20.47 -6.99
CA TYR A 75 0.49 19.73 -6.99
C TYR A 75 0.26 19.15 -8.37
N ARG A 76 0.09 17.82 -8.45
CA ARG A 76 -0.27 17.12 -9.68
C ARG A 76 -1.41 16.15 -9.40
N LEU A 77 -2.47 16.23 -10.19
CA LEU A 77 -3.63 15.34 -10.15
C LEU A 77 -3.81 14.72 -11.53
N CYS A 78 -3.78 13.39 -11.62
CA CYS A 78 -4.03 12.62 -12.84
C CYS A 78 -4.58 11.24 -12.43
N ASP A 79 -5.59 10.74 -13.14
CA ASP A 79 -6.19 9.40 -12.92
C ASP A 79 -6.60 9.13 -11.47
N GLU A 80 -7.28 10.09 -10.84
CA GLU A 80 -7.68 10.04 -9.42
C GLU A 80 -6.52 9.91 -8.42
N VAL A 81 -5.26 9.98 -8.89
CA VAL A 81 -4.05 9.97 -8.06
C VAL A 81 -3.52 11.38 -7.90
N ARG A 82 -3.29 11.78 -6.64
CA ARG A 82 -2.75 13.08 -6.27
C ARG A 82 -1.33 12.94 -5.75
N ILE A 83 -0.39 13.66 -6.37
CA ILE A 83 0.98 13.80 -5.91
C ILE A 83 1.16 15.24 -5.42
N THR A 84 1.49 15.39 -4.14
CA THR A 84 1.73 16.69 -3.50
C THR A 84 3.11 16.74 -2.87
N SER A 85 3.91 17.74 -3.23
CA SER A 85 5.20 18.04 -2.62
C SER A 85 5.08 19.26 -1.72
N LEU A 86 5.44 19.13 -0.44
CA LEU A 86 5.39 20.20 0.56
C LEU A 86 6.81 20.60 0.98
N TYR A 87 7.06 21.91 1.10
CA TYR A 87 8.27 22.49 1.65
C TYR A 87 8.05 22.85 3.13
N LEU A 88 9.03 22.55 3.98
CA LEU A 88 8.97 22.69 5.45
C LEU A 88 7.71 22.07 6.08
N PRO A 89 7.48 20.75 5.92
CA PRO A 89 6.31 20.10 6.49
C PRO A 89 6.40 20.01 8.02
N GLN A 90 5.39 20.53 8.71
CA GLN A 90 5.12 20.30 10.12
C GLN A 90 4.07 19.19 10.26
N THR A 91 4.49 18.04 10.75
CA THR A 91 3.63 16.87 10.97
C THR A 91 3.19 16.82 12.44
N ILE A 92 1.91 16.97 12.69
CA ILE A 92 1.31 16.88 14.02
C ILE A 92 0.56 15.54 14.11
N LEU A 93 1.08 14.64 14.93
CA LEU A 93 0.45 13.34 15.19
C LEU A 93 -0.48 13.46 16.41
N SER A 94 -1.77 13.21 16.22
CA SER A 94 -2.69 13.10 17.37
C SER A 94 -2.51 11.73 18.04
N LYS A 95 -1.65 11.67 19.06
CA LYS A 95 -1.56 10.49 19.94
C LYS A 95 -2.81 10.46 20.84
N ARG A 96 -3.59 9.39 20.78
CA ARG A 96 -4.48 9.06 21.91
C ARG A 96 -3.57 8.77 23.11
N ARG A 97 -3.61 9.62 24.14
CA ARG A 97 -3.23 9.21 25.50
C ARG A 97 -4.11 8.01 25.84
N LYS A 98 -3.54 6.81 25.91
CA LYS A 98 -4.15 5.74 26.70
C LYS A 98 -3.95 6.16 28.16
N LEU A 99 -5.07 6.27 28.89
CA LEU A 99 -5.12 6.35 30.34
C LEU A 99 -4.34 5.20 30.96
#